data_AF-A0A3G6RLK8-F1
#
_entry.id   AF-A0A3G6RLK8-F1
#
_cell.length_a   1.000
_cell.length_b   1.000
_cell.length_c   1.000
_cell.angle_alpha   90.00
_cell.angle_beta   90.00
_cell.angle_gamma   90.00
#
_symmetry.space_group_name_H-M   'P 1'
#
loop_
_entity.id
_entity.type
_entity.pdbx_description
1 polymer ?
#
loop_
_entity_poly.entity_id
_entity_poly.type
_entity_poly.pdbx_seq_one_letter_code
_entity_poly.pdbx_strand_id
1 'polypeptide(L)'
;MKKHIDVNTKSGVTLDFIVYAVTANLPYNLHGIGGFFFQDYNLVNKAENYSSIEQIKKNIKQYYPDITDENERKFIRYSSEDMFTFHWKGLFHEKQGCTDIIKDYFEYLHYFLDIDEIIREDFEYVDFSEVNTLLDLYTTEEIEDILYEVNYYIIEEGIYDDESQERDLFEEENYRIKLASLKEDFEDFISLRYIFPNTYISYYASQIHFLDQKTSNKMRRFVREIDALTNSPLINEVSTSSKYLETLISENETLCYKHSFDTPQLDGVFEETMPLVIFYDTLWNYLNILKDSGIFQFTYLNNIYQYNYLELDDEHCLYGMKLKYLNLKLYGEDEDSDEESLSENFTYFIKEKENFIQYLKRKNFTTREINIILNILSENRYNSLDIKSLNTARDIYFFRICYFFHVFDYFTEVEGIIFDSIVSFEPIIKFNSQNKRENKQQFLKNYININNSEHKDYPFTLKKTELFLSEIEYSLGISREKLKAIPEIKKY
;
A
#
# COMPACT_ATOMS: atom_id res chain seq x y z
N MET A 1 -39.07 20.02 -11.39
CA MET A 1 -37.70 20.46 -11.13
C MET A 1 -37.41 20.00 -9.71
N LYS A 2 -36.93 18.77 -9.54
CA LYS A 2 -36.63 18.25 -8.18
C LYS A 2 -35.45 19.08 -7.64
N LYS A 3 -35.54 19.53 -6.38
CA LYS A 3 -34.50 20.35 -5.75
C LYS A 3 -33.23 19.51 -5.68
N HIS A 4 -32.20 19.87 -6.44
CA HIS A 4 -30.85 19.45 -6.10
C HIS A 4 -30.54 20.14 -4.76
N ILE A 5 -30.27 19.36 -3.72
CA ILE A 5 -29.63 19.91 -2.53
C ILE A 5 -28.21 20.25 -2.97
N ASP A 6 -27.83 21.53 -2.82
CA ASP A 6 -26.47 21.96 -3.11
C ASP A 6 -25.55 21.32 -2.08
N VAL A 7 -24.49 20.64 -2.53
CA VAL A 7 -23.50 19.96 -1.69
C VAL A 7 -22.79 20.90 -0.69
N ASN A 8 -22.94 22.21 -0.86
CA ASN A 8 -22.38 23.21 0.02
C ASN A 8 -23.40 23.80 1.01
N THR A 9 -24.66 23.39 0.97
CA THR A 9 -25.65 23.72 2.02
C THR A 9 -25.46 22.79 3.21
N LYS A 10 -25.90 23.19 4.42
CA LYS A 10 -25.75 22.34 5.61
C LYS A 10 -26.41 20.97 5.36
N SER A 11 -27.63 20.96 4.84
CA SER A 11 -28.34 19.74 4.46
C SER A 11 -27.57 18.89 3.45
N GLY A 12 -26.95 19.52 2.44
CA GLY A 12 -26.13 18.80 1.46
C GLY A 12 -24.90 18.13 2.07
N VAL A 13 -24.23 18.84 2.97
CA VAL A 13 -23.05 18.32 3.70
C VAL A 13 -23.45 17.18 4.65
N THR A 14 -24.56 17.31 5.34
CA THR A 14 -25.06 16.27 6.25
C THR A 14 -25.42 15.00 5.49
N LEU A 15 -26.13 15.14 4.37
CA LEU A 15 -26.48 14.01 3.52
C LEU A 15 -25.22 13.29 3.01
N ASP A 16 -24.24 14.04 2.50
CA ASP A 16 -22.96 13.49 2.03
C ASP A 16 -22.20 12.76 3.16
N PHE A 17 -22.14 13.37 4.34
CA PHE A 17 -21.46 12.80 5.50
C PHE A 17 -22.11 11.51 6.01
N ILE A 18 -23.45 11.47 6.15
CA ILE A 18 -24.15 10.26 6.63
C ILE A 18 -23.87 9.09 5.70
N VAL A 19 -23.99 9.29 4.38
CA VAL A 19 -23.76 8.24 3.39
C VAL A 19 -22.29 7.79 3.40
N TYR A 20 -21.35 8.75 3.53
CA TYR A 20 -19.93 8.45 3.69
C TYR A 20 -19.67 7.59 4.94
N ALA A 21 -20.17 8.01 6.10
CA ALA A 21 -19.94 7.32 7.38
C ALA A 21 -20.53 5.91 7.36
N VAL A 22 -21.74 5.75 6.80
CA VAL A 22 -22.34 4.42 6.59
C VAL A 22 -21.44 3.59 5.68
N THR A 23 -21.03 4.11 4.53
CA THR A 23 -20.20 3.36 3.57
C THR A 23 -18.83 2.96 4.14
N ALA A 24 -18.20 3.83 4.93
CA ALA A 24 -16.91 3.57 5.56
C ALA A 24 -16.97 2.48 6.65
N ASN A 25 -18.13 2.33 7.30
CA ASN A 25 -18.32 1.39 8.42
C ASN A 25 -19.12 0.14 8.04
N LEU A 26 -19.64 0.02 6.81
CA LEU A 26 -20.46 -1.12 6.39
C LEU A 26 -19.60 -2.39 6.22
N PRO A 27 -19.88 -3.46 6.98
CA PRO A 27 -19.11 -4.70 6.91
C PRO A 27 -19.54 -5.63 5.77
N TYR A 28 -20.74 -5.45 5.21
CA TYR A 28 -21.33 -6.35 4.22
C TYR A 28 -22.10 -5.62 3.12
N ASN A 29 -22.43 -6.38 2.09
CA ASN A 29 -22.70 -5.90 0.75
C ASN A 29 -24.20 -5.96 0.44
N LEU A 30 -24.91 -4.84 0.57
CA LEU A 30 -26.36 -4.79 0.33
C LEU A 30 -26.76 -3.51 -0.43
N HIS A 31 -27.86 -3.63 -1.18
CA HIS A 31 -28.47 -2.56 -1.97
C HIS A 31 -29.11 -1.49 -1.05
N GLY A 32 -28.28 -0.70 -0.38
CA GLY A 32 -28.67 0.25 0.68
C GLY A 32 -28.19 1.68 0.46
N ILE A 33 -28.27 2.55 1.48
CA ILE A 33 -27.91 3.98 1.36
C ILE A 33 -26.48 4.24 0.81
N GLY A 34 -25.52 3.32 1.04
CA GLY A 34 -24.16 3.37 0.49
C GLY A 34 -23.95 2.56 -0.81
N GLY A 35 -24.97 1.85 -1.29
CA GLY A 35 -24.90 0.82 -2.33
C GLY A 35 -25.26 1.27 -3.75
N PHE A 36 -25.06 2.55 -4.11
CA PHE A 36 -25.48 3.11 -5.41
C PHE A 36 -25.04 2.26 -6.62
N PHE A 37 -23.80 1.77 -6.61
CA PHE A 37 -23.23 0.98 -7.71
C PHE A 37 -23.71 -0.48 -7.72
N PHE A 38 -24.34 -0.96 -6.64
CA PHE A 38 -24.90 -2.31 -6.56
C PHE A 38 -26.27 -2.42 -7.23
N GLN A 39 -27.02 -1.33 -7.48
CA GLN A 39 -28.36 -1.35 -8.11
C GLN A 39 -28.44 -2.18 -9.40
N ASP A 40 -27.35 -2.25 -10.16
CA ASP A 40 -27.26 -2.98 -11.42
C ASP A 40 -27.16 -4.51 -11.25
N TYR A 41 -27.07 -4.99 -10.01
CA TYR A 41 -26.71 -6.37 -9.73
C TYR A 41 -27.82 -7.12 -8.97
N ASN A 42 -28.24 -8.23 -9.55
CA ASN A 42 -28.93 -9.37 -8.94
C ASN A 42 -28.18 -10.09 -7.83
N LEU A 43 -28.60 -10.07 -6.55
CA LEU A 43 -28.21 -11.20 -5.70
C LEU A 43 -28.86 -12.48 -6.23
N VAL A 44 -28.06 -13.31 -6.88
CA VAL A 44 -28.53 -14.53 -7.53
C VAL A 44 -27.94 -15.73 -6.81
N ASN A 45 -28.71 -16.28 -5.86
CA ASN A 45 -28.48 -17.61 -5.30
C ASN A 45 -28.88 -18.72 -6.31
N LYS A 46 -28.34 -18.70 -7.54
CA LYS A 46 -28.55 -19.80 -8.51
C LYS A 46 -27.50 -20.88 -8.30
N ALA A 47 -27.79 -21.77 -7.36
CA ALA A 47 -27.04 -22.99 -7.11
C ALA A 47 -27.24 -24.08 -8.18
N GLU A 48 -26.96 -23.80 -9.44
CA GLU A 48 -27.01 -24.84 -10.48
C GLU A 48 -25.69 -25.62 -10.62
N ASN A 49 -24.55 -25.11 -10.12
CA ASN A 49 -23.24 -25.78 -10.22
C ASN A 49 -22.34 -25.68 -8.98
N TYR A 50 -22.86 -25.29 -7.82
CA TYR A 50 -22.05 -25.13 -6.60
C TYR A 50 -22.01 -26.40 -5.76
N SER A 51 -20.83 -26.70 -5.22
CA SER A 51 -20.69 -27.70 -4.16
C SER A 51 -21.04 -27.03 -2.84
N SER A 52 -22.03 -27.54 -2.09
CA SER A 52 -22.30 -27.06 -0.74
C SER A 52 -21.07 -27.25 0.16
N ILE A 53 -20.99 -26.56 1.30
CA ILE A 53 -19.89 -26.73 2.27
C ILE A 53 -19.76 -28.20 2.69
N GLU A 54 -20.87 -28.91 2.85
CA GLU A 54 -20.90 -30.35 3.14
C GLU A 54 -20.31 -31.17 2.00
N GLN A 55 -20.61 -30.81 0.74
CA GLN A 55 -20.05 -31.47 -0.43
C GLN A 55 -18.54 -31.18 -0.56
N ILE A 56 -18.10 -29.95 -0.27
CA ILE A 56 -16.68 -29.58 -0.21
C ILE A 56 -15.97 -30.40 0.88
N LYS A 57 -16.51 -30.45 2.11
CA LYS A 57 -16.00 -31.27 3.22
C LYS A 57 -15.90 -32.74 2.82
N LYS A 58 -16.94 -33.28 2.19
CA LYS A 58 -16.96 -34.66 1.70
C LYS A 58 -15.86 -34.92 0.66
N ASN A 59 -15.70 -34.00 -0.30
CA ASN A 59 -14.65 -34.09 -1.32
C ASN A 59 -13.26 -34.01 -0.68
N ILE A 60 -13.03 -33.07 0.24
CA ILE A 60 -11.77 -32.93 0.98
C ILE A 60 -11.42 -34.25 1.69
N LYS A 61 -12.35 -34.82 2.45
CA LYS A 61 -12.13 -36.11 3.16
C LYS A 61 -11.90 -37.29 2.21
N GLN A 62 -12.45 -37.23 1.00
CA GLN A 62 -12.20 -38.25 -0.02
C GLN A 62 -10.77 -38.17 -0.58
N TYR A 63 -10.24 -36.96 -0.81
CA TYR A 63 -8.89 -36.76 -1.35
C TYR A 63 -7.80 -36.75 -0.27
N TYR A 64 -8.15 -36.36 0.96
CA TYR A 64 -7.25 -36.23 2.10
C TYR A 64 -7.89 -36.90 3.34
N PRO A 65 -7.81 -38.24 3.44
CA PRO A 65 -8.49 -39.00 4.49
C PRO A 65 -8.01 -38.67 5.92
N ASP A 66 -6.74 -38.29 6.05
CA ASP A 66 -6.07 -38.02 7.33
C ASP A 66 -5.84 -36.51 7.56
N ILE A 67 -6.68 -35.66 6.96
CA ILE A 67 -6.56 -34.22 7.10
C ILE A 67 -6.83 -33.77 8.55
N THR A 68 -6.03 -32.82 9.04
CA THR A 68 -6.27 -32.18 10.34
C THR A 68 -7.42 -31.17 10.23
N ASP A 69 -8.15 -30.94 11.33
CA ASP A 69 -9.26 -29.97 11.36
C ASP A 69 -8.83 -28.57 10.87
N GLU A 70 -7.61 -28.16 11.19
CA GLU A 70 -7.02 -26.89 10.75
C GLU A 70 -6.86 -26.83 9.23
N ASN A 71 -6.28 -27.87 8.63
CA ASN A 71 -6.10 -27.94 7.17
C ASN A 71 -7.44 -28.12 6.44
N GLU A 72 -8.40 -28.82 7.05
CA GLU A 72 -9.76 -28.93 6.51
C GLU A 72 -10.43 -27.55 6.45
N ARG A 73 -10.36 -26.75 7.51
CA ARG A 73 -10.86 -25.36 7.51
C ARG A 73 -10.17 -24.51 6.45
N LYS A 74 -8.85 -24.61 6.31
CA LYS A 74 -8.07 -23.91 5.29
C LYS A 74 -8.51 -24.27 3.87
N PHE A 75 -8.72 -25.56 3.59
CA PHE A 75 -9.19 -26.01 2.27
C PHE A 75 -10.64 -25.61 1.98
N ILE A 76 -11.52 -25.63 2.97
CA ILE A 76 -12.90 -25.11 2.81
C ILE A 76 -12.84 -23.64 2.41
N ARG A 77 -12.05 -22.82 3.12
CA ARG A 77 -11.88 -21.40 2.82
C ARG A 77 -11.39 -21.18 1.39
N TYR A 78 -10.29 -21.81 1.00
CA TYR A 78 -9.71 -21.65 -0.34
C TYR A 78 -10.61 -22.16 -1.46
N SER A 79 -11.30 -23.28 -1.25
CA SER A 79 -12.24 -23.81 -2.22
C SER A 79 -13.42 -22.84 -2.43
N SER A 80 -13.88 -22.22 -1.34
CA SER A 80 -14.94 -21.21 -1.39
C SER A 80 -14.46 -19.95 -2.12
N GLU A 81 -13.27 -19.43 -1.81
CA GLU A 81 -12.66 -18.27 -2.49
C GLU A 81 -12.45 -18.50 -4.00
N ASP A 82 -11.99 -19.69 -4.40
CA ASP A 82 -11.83 -20.04 -5.82
C ASP A 82 -13.18 -20.14 -6.52
N MET A 83 -14.16 -20.78 -5.87
CA MET A 83 -15.53 -20.83 -6.36
C MET A 83 -16.08 -19.42 -6.59
N PHE A 84 -15.89 -18.51 -5.63
CA PHE A 84 -16.26 -17.11 -5.76
C PHE A 84 -15.52 -16.40 -6.89
N THR A 85 -14.22 -16.65 -7.08
CA THR A 85 -13.47 -15.98 -8.14
C THR A 85 -13.89 -16.44 -9.54
N PHE A 86 -14.12 -17.74 -9.75
CA PHE A 86 -14.52 -18.28 -11.05
C PHE A 86 -15.99 -18.04 -11.38
N HIS A 87 -16.84 -17.92 -10.35
CA HIS A 87 -18.29 -17.81 -10.50
C HIS A 87 -18.86 -16.55 -9.85
N TRP A 88 -18.07 -15.50 -9.63
CA TRP A 88 -18.52 -14.23 -9.03
C TRP A 88 -19.82 -13.72 -9.67
N LYS A 89 -19.88 -13.76 -11.01
CA LYS A 89 -21.05 -13.37 -11.83
C LYS A 89 -22.31 -14.21 -11.59
N GLY A 90 -22.19 -15.40 -11.01
CA GLY A 90 -23.28 -16.31 -10.71
C GLY A 90 -23.48 -16.62 -9.22
N LEU A 91 -22.70 -16.01 -8.31
CA LEU A 91 -22.73 -16.28 -6.87
C LEU A 91 -23.28 -15.11 -6.06
N PHE A 92 -22.89 -13.88 -6.41
CA PHE A 92 -23.31 -12.71 -5.63
C PHE A 92 -24.10 -11.72 -6.46
N HIS A 93 -23.80 -11.56 -7.74
CA HIS A 93 -24.24 -10.38 -8.49
C HIS A 93 -24.35 -10.69 -10.01
N GLU A 94 -25.54 -11.05 -10.50
CA GLU A 94 -25.81 -11.10 -11.95
C GLU A 94 -26.20 -9.70 -12.42
N LYS A 95 -25.41 -9.08 -13.32
CA LYS A 95 -25.75 -7.77 -13.89
C LYS A 95 -27.12 -7.86 -14.55
N GLN A 96 -28.13 -7.23 -13.96
CA GLN A 96 -29.46 -7.20 -14.56
C GLN A 96 -29.49 -6.15 -15.66
N GLY A 97 -30.09 -6.50 -16.80
CA GLY A 97 -30.48 -5.52 -17.82
C GLY A 97 -31.75 -4.76 -17.46
N CYS A 98 -31.93 -4.37 -16.19
CA CYS A 98 -33.17 -3.79 -15.69
C CYS A 98 -33.34 -2.33 -16.16
N THR A 99 -34.59 -1.90 -16.34
CA THR A 99 -34.95 -0.54 -16.77
C THR A 99 -35.12 0.45 -15.61
N ASP A 100 -35.16 -0.04 -14.37
CA ASP A 100 -35.61 0.72 -13.19
C ASP A 100 -34.45 1.15 -12.27
N ILE A 101 -33.25 1.36 -12.83
CA ILE A 101 -32.08 1.85 -12.09
C ILE A 101 -32.16 3.37 -11.93
N ILE A 102 -31.95 3.86 -10.72
CA ILE A 102 -31.83 5.30 -10.46
C ILE A 102 -30.46 5.76 -10.96
N LYS A 103 -30.45 6.44 -12.13
CA LYS A 103 -29.22 6.91 -12.77
C LYS A 103 -28.64 8.18 -12.15
N ASP A 104 -29.49 8.96 -11.49
CA ASP A 104 -29.10 10.19 -10.83
C ASP A 104 -28.79 9.91 -9.36
N TYR A 105 -27.56 10.24 -8.95
CA TYR A 105 -27.11 9.95 -7.59
C TYR A 105 -27.94 10.69 -6.53
N PHE A 106 -28.43 11.90 -6.82
CA PHE A 106 -29.24 12.66 -5.87
C PHE A 106 -30.62 12.06 -5.69
N GLU A 107 -31.25 11.62 -6.78
CA GLU A 107 -32.51 10.90 -6.72
C GLU A 107 -32.37 9.61 -5.90
N TYR A 108 -31.22 8.95 -5.98
CA TYR A 108 -30.92 7.77 -5.16
C TYR A 108 -30.84 8.13 -3.68
N LEU A 109 -30.08 9.15 -3.31
CA LEU A 109 -29.94 9.58 -1.92
C LEU A 109 -31.29 9.95 -1.29
N HIS A 110 -32.14 10.67 -2.03
CA HIS A 110 -33.50 11.03 -1.61
C HIS A 110 -34.46 9.85 -1.47
N TYR A 111 -34.15 8.69 -2.05
CA TYR A 111 -34.95 7.49 -1.85
C TYR A 111 -34.77 6.91 -0.44
N PHE A 112 -33.58 7.10 0.15
CA PHE A 112 -33.23 6.55 1.46
C PHE A 112 -33.40 7.57 2.58
N LEU A 113 -32.85 8.78 2.42
CA LEU A 113 -32.76 9.75 3.51
C LEU A 113 -33.60 11.00 3.27
N ASP A 114 -34.46 11.33 4.25
CA ASP A 114 -35.12 12.63 4.35
C ASP A 114 -34.36 13.53 5.33
N ILE A 115 -33.48 14.37 4.76
CA ILE A 115 -32.56 15.21 5.56
C ILE A 115 -33.27 16.29 6.37
N ASP A 116 -34.50 16.66 5.99
CA ASP A 116 -35.28 17.69 6.65
C ASP A 116 -35.74 17.25 8.06
N GLU A 117 -35.70 15.94 8.36
CA GLU A 117 -35.98 15.41 9.70
C GLU A 117 -34.78 15.51 10.65
N ILE A 118 -33.57 15.66 10.11
CA ILE A 118 -32.29 15.65 10.85
C ILE A 118 -31.77 17.09 11.04
N ILE A 119 -31.86 17.91 9.98
CA ILE A 119 -31.35 19.28 9.99
C ILE A 119 -32.47 20.29 10.23
N ARG A 120 -32.36 21.03 11.33
CA ARG A 120 -33.41 21.96 11.80
C ARG A 120 -33.35 23.33 11.14
N GLU A 121 -32.13 23.76 10.82
CA GLU A 121 -31.86 25.03 10.14
C GLU A 121 -30.83 24.78 9.03
N ASP A 122 -31.24 24.96 7.79
CA ASP A 122 -30.36 24.85 6.63
C ASP A 122 -29.76 26.21 6.26
N PHE A 123 -28.48 26.21 5.89
CA PHE A 123 -27.76 27.40 5.46
C PHE A 123 -27.57 27.36 3.95
N GLU A 124 -27.67 28.52 3.28
CA GLU A 124 -27.40 28.62 1.83
C GLU A 124 -25.97 28.19 1.48
N TYR A 125 -25.00 28.34 2.38
CA TYR A 125 -23.61 27.95 2.16
C TYR A 125 -22.85 27.67 3.47
N VAL A 126 -22.07 26.59 3.47
CA VAL A 126 -21.12 26.20 4.54
C VAL A 126 -19.72 26.61 4.12
N ASP A 127 -19.08 27.47 4.92
CA ASP A 127 -17.66 27.80 4.74
C ASP A 127 -16.79 26.71 5.38
N PHE A 128 -16.32 25.79 4.56
CA PHE A 128 -15.46 24.70 5.00
C PHE A 128 -14.12 25.16 5.56
N SER A 129 -13.65 26.39 5.30
CA SER A 129 -12.36 26.84 5.83
C SER A 129 -12.32 26.99 7.36
N GLU A 130 -13.50 26.98 8.00
CA GLU A 130 -13.65 27.10 9.45
C GLU A 130 -14.17 25.82 10.12
N VAL A 131 -14.43 24.76 9.35
CA VAL A 131 -15.02 23.50 9.86
C VAL A 131 -13.91 22.47 10.10
N ASN A 132 -13.74 22.04 11.35
CA ASN A 132 -12.80 20.97 11.70
C ASN A 132 -13.46 19.83 12.49
N THR A 133 -14.55 20.11 13.19
CA THR A 133 -15.24 19.16 14.07
C THR A 133 -16.75 19.21 13.84
N LEU A 134 -17.47 18.15 14.24
CA LEU A 134 -18.93 18.12 14.16
C LEU A 134 -19.60 19.31 14.85
N LEU A 135 -19.04 19.78 15.97
CA LEU A 135 -19.59 20.90 16.75
C LEU A 135 -19.44 22.25 16.06
N ASP A 136 -18.58 22.37 15.05
CA ASP A 136 -18.45 23.59 14.27
C ASP A 136 -19.66 23.81 13.35
N LEU A 137 -20.37 22.72 13.00
CA LEU A 137 -21.49 22.73 12.06
C LEU A 137 -22.84 22.34 12.69
N TYR A 138 -22.83 21.48 13.71
CA TYR A 138 -24.03 20.84 14.26
C TYR A 138 -24.22 21.11 15.75
N THR A 139 -25.49 21.24 16.15
CA THR A 139 -25.87 21.22 17.57
C THR A 139 -25.72 19.82 18.16
N THR A 140 -25.65 19.68 19.49
CA THR A 140 -25.58 18.37 20.15
C THR A 140 -26.76 17.46 19.76
N GLU A 141 -27.95 18.01 19.61
CA GLU A 141 -29.15 17.25 19.24
C GLU A 141 -29.06 16.74 17.79
N GLU A 142 -28.63 17.60 16.85
CA GLU A 142 -28.37 17.17 15.47
C GLU A 142 -27.27 16.10 15.39
N ILE A 143 -26.24 16.17 16.23
CA ILE A 143 -25.19 15.13 16.28
C ILE A 143 -25.75 13.80 16.77
N GLU A 144 -26.66 13.82 17.76
CA GLU A 144 -27.35 12.62 18.24
C GLU A 144 -28.25 12.03 17.15
N ASP A 145 -28.98 12.88 16.42
CA ASP A 145 -29.83 12.48 15.29
C ASP A 145 -28.99 11.88 14.14
N ILE A 146 -27.85 12.48 13.79
CA ILE A 146 -26.90 11.94 12.79
C ILE A 146 -26.36 10.58 13.23
N LEU A 147 -25.93 10.44 14.49
CA LEU A 147 -25.43 9.17 15.01
C LEU A 147 -26.51 8.08 15.02
N TYR A 148 -27.75 8.45 15.32
CA TYR A 148 -28.89 7.55 15.26
C TYR A 148 -29.10 7.04 13.84
N GLU A 149 -29.12 7.92 12.84
CA GLU A 149 -29.31 7.56 11.44
C GLU A 149 -28.19 6.69 10.89
N VAL A 150 -26.92 7.05 11.13
CA VAL A 150 -25.78 6.22 10.70
C VAL A 150 -25.88 4.82 11.29
N ASN A 151 -26.18 4.70 12.59
CA ASN A 151 -26.37 3.39 13.22
C ASN A 151 -27.59 2.65 12.68
N TYR A 152 -28.70 3.34 12.40
CA TYR A 152 -29.90 2.73 11.82
C TYR A 152 -29.56 2.03 10.51
N TYR A 153 -28.86 2.70 9.58
CA TYR A 153 -28.46 2.08 8.32
C TYR A 153 -27.43 0.97 8.50
N ILE A 154 -26.40 1.15 9.33
CA ILE A 154 -25.40 0.10 9.55
C ILE A 154 -26.06 -1.18 10.14
N ILE A 155 -27.05 -1.01 11.03
CA ILE A 155 -27.81 -2.11 11.63
C ILE A 155 -28.74 -2.77 10.61
N GLU A 156 -29.56 -1.98 9.91
CA GLU A 156 -30.53 -2.50 8.93
C GLU A 156 -29.82 -3.31 7.83
N GLU A 157 -28.67 -2.82 7.35
CA GLU A 157 -27.86 -3.47 6.34
C GLU A 157 -26.95 -4.57 6.94
N GLY A 158 -26.59 -4.50 8.22
CA GLY A 158 -25.69 -5.45 8.87
C GLY A 158 -26.37 -6.71 9.43
N ILE A 159 -27.66 -6.63 9.75
CA ILE A 159 -28.45 -7.70 10.40
C ILE A 159 -29.26 -8.53 9.40
N TYR A 160 -29.38 -8.06 8.16
CA TYR A 160 -30.13 -8.77 7.14
C TYR A 160 -29.31 -9.96 6.61
N ASP A 161 -29.54 -11.14 7.17
CA ASP A 161 -29.00 -12.39 6.64
C ASP A 161 -29.80 -12.81 5.41
N ASP A 162 -29.22 -12.63 4.23
CA ASP A 162 -29.79 -13.01 2.94
C ASP A 162 -30.05 -14.53 2.80
N GLU A 163 -29.33 -15.39 3.54
CA GLU A 163 -29.52 -16.85 3.49
C GLU A 163 -30.72 -17.32 4.32
N SER A 164 -30.96 -16.70 5.48
CA SER A 164 -32.09 -17.05 6.36
C SER A 164 -33.33 -16.17 6.14
N GLN A 165 -33.18 -14.98 5.54
CA GLN A 165 -34.18 -13.91 5.54
C GLN A 165 -34.67 -13.53 6.95
N GLU A 166 -33.87 -13.82 7.98
CA GLU A 166 -34.17 -13.49 9.37
C GLU A 166 -33.18 -12.41 9.85
N ARG A 167 -33.67 -11.49 10.69
CA ARG A 167 -32.82 -10.52 11.35
C ARG A 167 -32.16 -11.17 12.57
N ASP A 168 -30.85 -11.31 12.58
CA ASP A 168 -30.13 -11.76 13.78
C ASP A 168 -30.05 -10.63 14.82
N LEU A 169 -31.14 -10.46 15.58
CA LEU A 169 -31.29 -9.46 16.63
C LEU A 169 -30.28 -9.63 17.78
N PHE A 170 -29.54 -10.73 17.86
CA PHE A 170 -28.55 -10.96 18.92
C PHE A 170 -27.22 -10.25 18.67
N GLU A 171 -26.97 -9.75 17.45
CA GLU A 171 -25.69 -9.13 17.08
C GLU A 171 -25.76 -7.61 16.85
N GLU A 172 -26.90 -6.94 17.08
CA GLU A 172 -27.03 -5.50 16.75
C GLU A 172 -25.98 -4.61 17.42
N GLU A 173 -25.59 -4.93 18.65
CA GLU A 173 -24.60 -4.14 19.39
C GLU A 173 -23.20 -4.23 18.77
N ASN A 174 -22.89 -5.30 18.03
CA ASN A 174 -21.58 -5.47 17.39
C ASN A 174 -21.39 -4.55 16.18
N TYR A 175 -22.49 -4.12 15.56
CA TYR A 175 -22.47 -3.27 14.38
C TYR A 175 -22.54 -1.78 14.71
N ARG A 176 -22.96 -1.41 15.92
CA ARG A 176 -23.13 -0.01 16.31
C ARG A 176 -21.80 0.71 16.46
N ILE A 177 -21.67 1.85 15.81
CA ILE A 177 -20.56 2.78 16.02
C ILE A 177 -20.86 3.73 17.18
N LYS A 178 -19.80 4.16 17.85
CA LYS A 178 -19.88 5.13 18.95
C LYS A 178 -19.68 6.54 18.41
N LEU A 179 -20.09 7.54 19.21
CA LEU A 179 -19.84 8.95 18.91
C LEU A 179 -18.35 9.27 18.65
N ALA A 180 -17.42 8.54 19.27
CA ALA A 180 -15.99 8.70 19.01
C ALA A 180 -15.64 8.34 17.56
N SER A 181 -16.11 7.18 17.08
CA SER A 181 -15.92 6.73 15.70
C SER A 181 -16.56 7.69 14.70
N LEU A 182 -17.80 8.15 14.97
CA LEU A 182 -18.46 9.14 14.11
C LEU A 182 -17.65 10.46 14.00
N LYS A 183 -16.93 10.85 15.06
CA LYS A 183 -16.05 12.04 15.02
C LYS A 183 -14.83 11.79 14.14
N GLU A 184 -14.21 10.63 14.24
CA GLU A 184 -13.08 10.23 13.40
C GLU A 184 -13.52 10.20 11.92
N ASP A 185 -14.68 9.60 11.63
CA ASP A 185 -15.26 9.60 10.27
C ASP A 185 -15.52 11.02 9.76
N PHE A 186 -15.95 11.94 10.63
CA PHE A 186 -16.18 13.33 10.23
C PHE A 186 -14.87 14.07 9.93
N GLU A 187 -13.82 13.84 10.71
CA GLU A 187 -12.49 14.41 10.47
C GLU A 187 -11.93 13.92 9.11
N ASP A 188 -12.05 12.62 8.84
CA ASP A 188 -11.67 12.03 7.56
C ASP A 188 -12.51 12.62 6.41
N PHE A 189 -13.83 12.67 6.55
CA PHE A 189 -14.73 13.28 5.56
C PHE A 189 -14.35 14.72 5.22
N ILE A 190 -14.12 15.55 6.24
CA ILE A 190 -13.75 16.96 6.06
C ILE A 190 -12.39 17.08 5.36
N SER A 191 -11.42 16.22 5.70
CA SER A 191 -10.13 16.20 5.02
C SER A 191 -10.25 15.89 3.52
N LEU A 192 -11.13 14.97 3.13
CA LEU A 192 -11.44 14.63 1.75
C LEU A 192 -12.14 15.79 1.02
N ARG A 193 -13.07 16.48 1.71
CA ARG A 193 -13.73 17.71 1.21
C ARG A 193 -12.73 18.84 0.95
N TYR A 194 -11.68 19.00 1.76
CA TYR A 194 -10.64 20.01 1.52
C TYR A 194 -9.81 19.72 0.27
N ILE A 195 -9.59 18.44 -0.04
CA ILE A 195 -8.94 18.05 -1.29
C ILE A 195 -9.83 18.46 -2.45
N PHE A 196 -11.11 18.13 -2.34
CA PHE A 196 -12.05 18.20 -3.44
C PHE A 196 -13.38 18.88 -3.08
N PRO A 197 -13.40 20.23 -3.02
CA PRO A 197 -14.57 20.98 -2.61
C PRO A 197 -15.66 20.94 -3.68
N ASN A 198 -16.92 21.05 -3.26
CA ASN A 198 -18.11 21.02 -4.12
C ASN A 198 -18.42 19.66 -4.76
N THR A 199 -18.01 18.56 -4.13
CA THR A 199 -18.29 17.20 -4.62
C THR A 199 -18.82 16.30 -3.50
N TYR A 200 -19.76 15.41 -3.84
CA TYR A 200 -20.23 14.37 -2.91
C TYR A 200 -19.13 13.34 -2.73
N ILE A 201 -18.47 13.34 -1.58
CA ILE A 201 -17.44 12.36 -1.24
C ILE A 201 -18.05 10.96 -1.16
N SER A 202 -19.28 10.88 -0.66
CA SER A 202 -20.10 9.65 -0.58
C SER A 202 -20.24 8.92 -1.91
N TYR A 203 -20.30 9.62 -3.05
CA TYR A 203 -20.37 8.98 -4.37
C TYR A 203 -19.12 8.12 -4.65
N TYR A 204 -17.94 8.68 -4.40
CA TYR A 204 -16.67 7.97 -4.57
C TYR A 204 -16.46 6.92 -3.50
N ALA A 205 -16.96 7.18 -2.28
CA ALA A 205 -16.96 6.21 -1.19
C ALA A 205 -17.74 4.95 -1.59
N SER A 206 -18.98 5.12 -2.09
CA SER A 206 -19.80 4.03 -2.61
C SER A 206 -19.14 3.29 -3.77
N GLN A 207 -18.41 4.00 -4.63
CA GLN A 207 -17.67 3.40 -5.74
C GLN A 207 -16.51 2.51 -5.24
N ILE A 208 -15.73 2.98 -4.27
CA ILE A 208 -14.60 2.23 -3.71
C ILE A 208 -15.09 1.03 -2.92
N HIS A 209 -16.13 1.20 -2.11
CA HIS A 209 -16.77 0.08 -1.40
C HIS A 209 -17.26 -1.00 -2.39
N PHE A 210 -17.90 -0.57 -3.48
CA PHE A 210 -18.31 -1.48 -4.54
C PHE A 210 -17.15 -2.28 -5.15
N LEU A 211 -16.03 -1.60 -5.44
CA LEU A 211 -14.86 -2.24 -6.02
C LEU A 211 -14.15 -3.17 -5.05
N ASP A 212 -13.99 -2.78 -3.79
CA ASP A 212 -13.37 -3.61 -2.76
C ASP A 212 -14.13 -4.95 -2.62
N GLN A 213 -15.45 -4.87 -2.43
CA GLN A 213 -16.31 -6.04 -2.34
C GLN A 213 -16.21 -6.93 -3.59
N LYS A 214 -16.18 -6.33 -4.79
CA LYS A 214 -16.10 -7.05 -6.07
C LYS A 214 -14.75 -7.73 -6.31
N THR A 215 -13.67 -7.22 -5.73
CA THR A 215 -12.30 -7.59 -6.11
C THR A 215 -11.49 -8.27 -5.03
N SER A 216 -11.94 -8.22 -3.77
CA SER A 216 -11.29 -8.87 -2.62
C SER A 216 -10.91 -10.33 -2.90
N ASN A 217 -11.83 -11.13 -3.46
CA ASN A 217 -11.59 -12.53 -3.82
C ASN A 217 -10.55 -12.70 -4.94
N LYS A 218 -10.56 -11.81 -5.95
CA LYS A 218 -9.53 -11.82 -7.00
C LYS A 218 -8.14 -11.55 -6.40
N MET A 219 -8.06 -10.62 -5.44
CA MET A 219 -6.79 -10.30 -4.77
C MET A 219 -6.29 -11.49 -3.93
N ARG A 220 -7.17 -12.15 -3.16
CA ARG A 220 -6.80 -13.38 -2.42
C ARG A 220 -6.32 -14.50 -3.32
N ARG A 221 -6.97 -14.70 -4.47
CA ARG A 221 -6.51 -15.67 -5.47
C ARG A 221 -5.14 -15.29 -6.03
N PHE A 222 -4.93 -14.01 -6.38
CA PHE A 222 -3.65 -13.53 -6.88
C PHE A 222 -2.51 -13.81 -5.89
N VAL A 223 -2.73 -13.49 -4.60
CA VAL A 223 -1.79 -13.81 -3.50
C VAL A 223 -1.42 -15.29 -3.51
N ARG A 224 -2.42 -16.19 -3.49
CA ARG A 224 -2.18 -17.64 -3.52
C ARG A 224 -1.45 -18.12 -4.78
N GLU A 225 -1.77 -17.54 -5.93
CA GLU A 225 -1.13 -17.87 -7.20
C GLU A 225 0.36 -17.49 -7.19
N ILE A 226 0.68 -16.29 -6.73
CA ILE A 226 2.07 -15.85 -6.59
C ILE A 226 2.82 -16.73 -5.59
N ASP A 227 2.25 -17.01 -4.41
CA ASP A 227 2.86 -17.90 -3.42
C ASP A 227 3.12 -19.31 -3.97
N ALA A 228 2.24 -19.84 -4.83
CA ALA A 228 2.46 -21.13 -5.47
C ALA A 228 3.56 -21.08 -6.54
N LEU A 229 3.57 -20.03 -7.37
CA LEU A 229 4.50 -19.90 -8.49
C LEU A 229 5.93 -19.57 -8.04
N THR A 230 6.09 -18.76 -6.99
CA THR A 230 7.41 -18.45 -6.40
C THR A 230 8.08 -19.68 -5.79
N ASN A 231 7.29 -20.67 -5.37
CA ASN A 231 7.74 -21.96 -4.83
C ASN A 231 7.83 -23.07 -5.89
N SER A 232 7.50 -22.78 -7.15
CA SER A 232 7.48 -23.78 -8.23
C SER A 232 8.89 -24.23 -8.64
N PRO A 233 9.20 -25.54 -8.62
CA PRO A 233 10.47 -26.05 -9.12
C PRO A 233 10.70 -25.71 -10.60
N LEU A 234 9.65 -25.73 -11.40
CA LEU A 234 9.71 -25.42 -12.84
C LEU A 234 10.11 -23.95 -13.07
N ILE A 235 9.58 -23.02 -12.28
CA ILE A 235 9.95 -21.60 -12.39
C ILE A 235 11.42 -21.45 -12.01
N ASN A 236 11.87 -22.09 -10.93
CA ASN A 236 13.26 -22.08 -10.50
C ASN A 236 14.25 -22.66 -11.55
N GLU A 237 13.80 -23.54 -12.44
CA GLU A 237 14.63 -24.04 -13.56
C GLU A 237 14.86 -22.98 -14.65
N VAL A 238 13.92 -22.04 -14.83
CA VAL A 238 13.94 -21.06 -15.94
C VAL A 238 14.33 -19.65 -15.46
N SER A 239 14.02 -19.30 -14.21
CA SER A 239 14.28 -17.99 -13.59
C SER A 239 14.39 -18.12 -12.08
N THR A 240 15.08 -17.18 -11.42
CA THR A 240 14.94 -17.07 -9.96
C THR A 240 13.57 -16.49 -9.61
N SER A 241 13.06 -16.88 -8.44
CA SER A 241 11.83 -16.34 -7.87
C SER A 241 11.86 -14.80 -7.79
N SER A 242 13.00 -14.22 -7.37
CA SER A 242 13.18 -12.76 -7.35
C SER A 242 13.04 -12.11 -8.73
N LYS A 243 13.63 -12.71 -9.77
CA LYS A 243 13.56 -12.15 -11.14
C LYS A 243 12.16 -12.29 -11.74
N TYR A 244 11.43 -13.35 -11.37
CA TYR A 244 10.02 -13.49 -11.71
C TYR A 244 9.18 -12.38 -11.07
N LEU A 245 9.37 -12.13 -9.76
CA LEU A 245 8.70 -11.04 -9.04
C LEU A 245 9.06 -9.66 -9.61
N GLU A 246 10.33 -9.37 -9.91
CA GLU A 246 10.77 -8.12 -10.54
C GLU A 246 10.07 -7.88 -11.90
N THR A 247 9.87 -8.95 -12.68
CA THR A 247 9.15 -8.88 -13.96
C THR A 247 7.69 -8.51 -13.74
N LEU A 248 7.01 -9.20 -12.82
CA LEU A 248 5.62 -8.89 -12.48
C LEU A 248 5.44 -7.49 -11.91
N ILE A 249 6.37 -7.01 -11.10
CA ILE A 249 6.37 -5.63 -10.57
C ILE A 249 6.40 -4.66 -11.73
N SER A 250 7.35 -4.80 -12.66
CA SER A 250 7.47 -3.90 -13.81
C SER A 250 6.21 -3.89 -14.71
N GLU A 251 5.59 -5.06 -14.91
CA GLU A 251 4.34 -5.19 -15.66
C GLU A 251 3.19 -4.48 -14.94
N ASN A 252 3.01 -4.72 -13.64
CA ASN A 252 1.94 -4.12 -12.86
C ASN A 252 2.16 -2.61 -12.65
N GLU A 253 3.39 -2.11 -12.58
CA GLU A 253 3.69 -0.67 -12.54
C GLU A 253 3.18 0.02 -13.80
N THR A 254 3.51 -0.57 -14.96
CA THR A 254 3.06 -0.05 -16.26
C THR A 254 1.54 -0.03 -16.37
N LEU A 255 0.88 -1.11 -15.91
CA LEU A 255 -0.58 -1.22 -15.93
C LEU A 255 -1.25 -0.27 -14.94
N CYS A 256 -0.69 -0.12 -13.74
CA CYS A 256 -1.13 0.86 -12.74
C CYS A 256 -1.13 2.27 -13.36
N TYR A 257 0.02 2.76 -13.83
CA TYR A 257 0.11 4.11 -14.41
C TYR A 257 -0.83 4.33 -15.61
N LYS A 258 -1.05 3.29 -16.40
CA LYS A 258 -1.95 3.36 -17.56
C LYS A 258 -3.42 3.52 -17.16
N HIS A 259 -3.84 2.93 -16.03
CA HIS A 259 -5.24 2.79 -15.65
C HIS A 259 -5.65 3.62 -14.41
N SER A 260 -4.70 4.15 -13.62
CA SER A 260 -4.98 4.91 -12.39
C SER A 260 -5.84 6.15 -12.58
N PHE A 261 -5.93 6.68 -13.80
CA PHE A 261 -6.81 7.80 -14.09
C PHE A 261 -8.27 7.36 -14.30
N ASP A 262 -8.47 6.25 -15.01
CA ASP A 262 -9.80 5.76 -15.41
C ASP A 262 -10.49 4.99 -14.28
N THR A 263 -9.70 4.33 -13.43
CA THR A 263 -10.20 3.49 -12.32
C THR A 263 -9.42 3.79 -11.04
N PRO A 264 -10.11 3.98 -9.90
CA PRO A 264 -9.43 4.13 -8.61
C PRO A 264 -8.57 2.90 -8.34
N GLN A 265 -7.36 3.11 -7.86
CA GLN A 265 -6.48 2.02 -7.43
C GLN A 265 -6.76 1.73 -5.96
N LEU A 266 -7.26 0.53 -5.68
CA LEU A 266 -7.44 0.09 -4.30
C LEU A 266 -6.08 0.08 -3.61
N ASP A 267 -6.07 0.62 -2.39
CA ASP A 267 -4.88 0.70 -1.57
C ASP A 267 -5.08 0.01 -0.22
N GLY A 268 -4.00 -0.55 0.34
CA GLY A 268 -4.15 -1.35 1.55
C GLY A 268 -2.87 -1.97 2.10
N VAL A 269 -3.06 -2.95 2.97
CA VAL A 269 -2.01 -3.75 3.64
C VAL A 269 -2.34 -5.24 3.56
N PHE A 270 -1.37 -6.07 3.94
CA PHE A 270 -1.52 -7.53 3.97
C PHE A 270 -1.19 -8.04 5.36
N GLU A 271 -2.16 -8.65 6.03
CA GLU A 271 -1.97 -9.35 7.31
C GLU A 271 -2.01 -10.86 7.04
N GLU A 272 -0.91 -11.58 7.29
CA GLU A 272 -0.84 -13.05 7.10
C GLU A 272 -1.42 -13.54 5.76
N THR A 273 -1.19 -12.79 4.66
CA THR A 273 -1.74 -13.00 3.29
C THR A 273 -3.18 -12.55 3.04
N MET A 274 -3.88 -12.04 4.04
CA MET A 274 -5.21 -11.44 3.88
C MET A 274 -5.07 -9.99 3.38
N PRO A 275 -5.60 -9.65 2.19
CA PRO A 275 -5.64 -8.28 1.73
C PRO A 275 -6.65 -7.49 2.56
N LEU A 276 -6.21 -6.35 3.11
CA LEU A 276 -7.05 -5.39 3.82
C LEU A 276 -6.96 -4.05 3.09
N VAL A 277 -8.09 -3.59 2.55
CA VAL A 277 -8.17 -2.28 1.91
C VAL A 277 -8.24 -1.20 2.98
N ILE A 278 -7.37 -0.20 2.86
CA ILE A 278 -7.44 1.01 3.67
C ILE A 278 -8.32 1.99 2.90
N PHE A 279 -9.58 2.08 3.34
CA PHE A 279 -10.63 2.80 2.64
C PHE A 279 -10.32 4.29 2.45
N TYR A 280 -9.91 4.96 3.53
CA TYR A 280 -9.54 6.38 3.51
C TYR A 280 -8.38 6.66 2.54
N ASP A 281 -7.28 5.91 2.62
CA ASP A 281 -6.11 6.10 1.74
C ASP A 281 -6.46 5.92 0.27
N THR A 282 -7.31 4.91 -0.03
CA THR A 282 -7.80 4.66 -1.38
C THR A 282 -8.58 5.86 -1.91
N LEU A 283 -9.54 6.38 -1.12
CA LEU A 283 -10.32 7.57 -1.45
C LEU A 283 -9.44 8.80 -1.65
N TRP A 284 -8.56 9.05 -0.67
CA TRP A 284 -7.65 10.18 -0.67
C TRP A 284 -6.77 10.20 -1.92
N ASN A 285 -6.18 9.06 -2.28
CA ASN A 285 -5.35 8.94 -3.47
C ASN A 285 -6.14 9.24 -4.75
N TYR A 286 -7.33 8.65 -4.88
CA TYR A 286 -8.14 8.86 -6.08
C TYR A 286 -8.63 10.29 -6.22
N LEU A 287 -9.12 10.91 -5.14
CA LEU A 287 -9.55 12.31 -5.16
C LEU A 287 -8.41 13.27 -5.52
N ASN A 288 -7.17 13.00 -5.10
CA ASN A 288 -6.03 13.81 -5.53
C ASN A 288 -5.72 13.67 -7.02
N ILE A 289 -5.76 12.46 -7.58
CA ILE A 289 -5.59 12.24 -9.03
C ILE A 289 -6.65 13.04 -9.80
N LEU A 290 -7.90 12.94 -9.36
CA LEU A 290 -9.04 13.64 -9.94
C LEU A 290 -8.89 15.17 -9.84
N LYS A 291 -8.51 15.69 -8.68
CA LYS A 291 -8.22 17.11 -8.45
C LYS A 291 -7.11 17.61 -9.38
N ASP A 292 -5.96 16.95 -9.38
CA ASP A 292 -4.76 17.40 -10.10
C ASP A 292 -4.91 17.29 -11.61
N SER A 293 -5.75 16.37 -12.08
CA SER A 293 -6.08 16.26 -13.50
C SER A 293 -6.94 17.41 -14.04
N GLY A 294 -7.63 18.15 -13.15
CA GLY A 294 -8.63 19.13 -13.53
C GLY A 294 -9.87 18.56 -14.22
N ILE A 295 -10.06 17.23 -14.25
CA ILE A 295 -11.15 16.58 -15.01
C ILE A 295 -12.51 17.19 -14.66
N PHE A 296 -12.76 17.49 -13.39
CA PHE A 296 -14.02 18.09 -12.94
C PHE A 296 -14.21 19.54 -13.35
N GLN A 297 -13.14 20.34 -13.31
CA GLN A 297 -13.20 21.69 -13.83
C GLN A 297 -13.59 21.65 -15.32
N PHE A 298 -13.01 20.71 -16.07
CA PHE A 298 -13.31 20.55 -17.48
C PHE A 298 -14.70 19.96 -17.72
N THR A 299 -15.18 18.97 -16.96
CA THR A 299 -16.54 18.44 -17.10
C THR A 299 -17.58 19.50 -16.75
N TYR A 300 -17.39 20.25 -15.66
CA TYR A 300 -18.24 21.37 -15.27
C TYR A 300 -18.34 22.42 -16.38
N LEU A 301 -17.19 22.89 -16.91
CA LEU A 301 -17.17 23.88 -18.01
C LEU A 301 -17.87 23.38 -19.28
N ASN A 302 -17.93 22.07 -19.49
CA ASN A 302 -18.60 21.44 -20.62
C ASN A 302 -20.04 20.99 -20.31
N ASN A 303 -20.57 21.27 -19.12
CA ASN A 303 -21.87 20.79 -18.64
C ASN A 303 -22.01 19.25 -18.70
N ILE A 304 -20.94 18.53 -18.43
CA ILE A 304 -20.94 17.07 -18.32
C ILE A 304 -21.24 16.71 -16.86
N TYR A 305 -22.30 15.93 -16.65
CA TYR A 305 -22.66 15.44 -15.32
C TYR A 305 -21.57 14.52 -14.77
N GLN A 306 -21.10 14.83 -13.56
CA GLN A 306 -19.91 14.21 -12.97
C GLN A 306 -20.21 12.93 -12.18
N TYR A 307 -21.46 12.74 -11.74
CA TYR A 307 -21.90 11.54 -11.02
C TYR A 307 -22.56 10.53 -11.95
N ASN A 308 -21.99 10.36 -13.15
CA ASN A 308 -22.44 9.31 -14.05
C ASN A 308 -21.82 7.97 -13.62
N TYR A 309 -22.67 6.97 -13.48
CA TYR A 309 -22.23 5.59 -13.36
C TYR A 309 -21.40 5.19 -14.58
N LEU A 310 -20.12 4.89 -14.36
CA LEU A 310 -19.23 4.29 -15.35
C LEU A 310 -18.96 2.86 -14.90
N GLU A 311 -19.18 1.90 -15.80
CA GLU A 311 -18.76 0.52 -15.56
C GLU A 311 -17.23 0.50 -15.50
N LEU A 312 -16.70 0.26 -14.30
CA LEU A 312 -15.28 0.18 -14.06
C LEU A 312 -14.79 -1.26 -14.25
N ASP A 313 -13.63 -1.38 -14.88
CA ASP A 313 -12.91 -2.65 -14.94
C ASP A 313 -12.31 -2.94 -13.56
N ASP A 314 -12.78 -4.02 -12.97
CA ASP A 314 -12.46 -4.44 -11.61
C ASP A 314 -11.09 -5.14 -11.53
N GLU A 315 -10.49 -5.52 -12.66
CA GLU A 315 -9.08 -5.93 -12.70
C GLU A 315 -8.16 -4.71 -12.62
N HIS A 316 -8.56 -3.61 -13.27
CA HIS A 316 -7.74 -2.41 -13.37
C HIS A 316 -7.59 -1.68 -12.03
N CYS A 317 -8.51 -1.83 -11.08
CA CYS A 317 -8.40 -1.22 -9.76
C CYS A 317 -7.43 -1.96 -8.81
N LEU A 318 -6.96 -3.16 -9.17
CA LEU A 318 -6.13 -4.00 -8.30
C LEU A 318 -4.63 -3.77 -8.45
N TYR A 319 -4.16 -3.03 -9.47
CA TYR A 319 -2.72 -2.94 -9.75
C TYR A 319 -1.95 -2.31 -8.58
N GLY A 320 -2.52 -1.32 -7.88
CA GLY A 320 -1.95 -0.75 -6.66
C GLY A 320 -1.69 -1.81 -5.57
N MET A 321 -2.73 -2.55 -5.15
CA MET A 321 -2.59 -3.63 -4.17
C MET A 321 -1.65 -4.75 -4.63
N LYS A 322 -1.70 -5.14 -5.90
CA LYS A 322 -0.79 -6.15 -6.46
C LYS A 322 0.66 -5.72 -6.33
N LEU A 323 0.97 -4.47 -6.64
CA LEU A 323 2.32 -3.93 -6.47
C LEU A 323 2.75 -3.95 -5.01
N LYS A 324 1.88 -3.57 -4.07
CA LYS A 324 2.20 -3.65 -2.64
C LYS A 324 2.52 -5.08 -2.22
N TYR A 325 1.71 -6.06 -2.62
CA TYR A 325 1.96 -7.47 -2.31
C TYR A 325 3.23 -8.02 -2.97
N LEU A 326 3.45 -7.74 -4.26
CA LEU A 326 4.65 -8.20 -4.96
C LEU A 326 5.92 -7.60 -4.35
N ASN A 327 5.89 -6.33 -3.97
CA ASN A 327 6.99 -5.68 -3.26
C ASN A 327 7.17 -6.28 -1.85
N LEU A 328 6.08 -6.59 -1.14
CA LEU A 328 6.16 -7.31 0.13
C LEU A 328 6.78 -8.69 -0.05
N LYS A 329 6.47 -9.43 -1.12
CA LYS A 329 7.09 -10.74 -1.38
C LYS A 329 8.53 -10.67 -1.86
N LEU A 330 8.94 -9.58 -2.51
CA LEU A 330 10.31 -9.40 -2.98
C LEU A 330 11.24 -8.79 -1.92
N TYR A 331 10.72 -7.87 -1.11
CA TYR A 331 11.49 -7.02 -0.19
C TYR A 331 11.02 -7.09 1.26
N GLY A 332 9.82 -7.61 1.53
CA GLY A 332 9.34 -7.84 2.89
C GLY A 332 10.21 -8.89 3.57
N GLU A 333 10.54 -8.62 4.83
CA GLU A 333 11.27 -9.56 5.65
C GLU A 333 10.39 -10.81 5.82
N ASP A 334 10.87 -11.99 5.40
CA ASP A 334 10.23 -13.27 5.70
C ASP A 334 10.19 -13.43 7.22
N GLU A 335 9.07 -13.05 7.86
CA GLU A 335 8.82 -13.29 9.28
C GLU A 335 8.83 -14.80 9.63
N ASP A 336 8.71 -15.67 8.62
CA ASP A 336 8.73 -17.14 8.74
C ASP A 336 10.08 -17.79 8.41
N SER A 337 11.17 -17.02 8.28
CA SER A 337 12.50 -17.63 8.26
C SER A 337 13.00 -17.79 9.71
N ASP A 338 13.19 -19.05 10.14
CA ASP A 338 13.88 -19.49 11.35
C ASP A 338 15.36 -19.02 11.39
N GLU A 339 15.62 -17.72 11.28
CA GLU A 339 16.93 -17.10 11.43
C GLU A 339 16.84 -15.97 12.47
N GLU A 340 17.80 -15.96 13.39
CA GLU A 340 18.02 -14.98 14.47
C GLU A 340 17.47 -13.58 14.16
N SER A 341 16.77 -12.97 15.11
CA SER A 341 16.14 -11.65 14.93
C SER A 341 17.12 -10.68 14.24
N LEU A 342 16.67 -9.85 13.30
CA LEU A 342 17.56 -8.98 12.52
C LEU A 342 18.53 -8.15 13.40
N SER A 343 18.10 -7.83 14.63
CA SER A 343 18.91 -7.23 15.69
C SER A 343 20.03 -8.13 16.23
N GLU A 344 19.75 -9.41 16.47
CA GLU A 344 20.74 -10.44 16.82
C GLU A 344 21.73 -10.66 15.68
N ASN A 345 21.24 -10.76 14.44
CA ASN A 345 22.07 -10.85 13.24
C ASN A 345 23.01 -9.64 13.11
N PHE A 346 22.51 -8.42 13.32
CA PHE A 346 23.34 -7.22 13.31
C PHE A 346 24.35 -7.20 14.47
N THR A 347 23.95 -7.68 15.65
CA THR A 347 24.83 -7.82 16.82
C THR A 347 25.95 -8.83 16.57
N TYR A 348 25.64 -9.96 15.92
CA TYR A 348 26.63 -10.94 15.49
C TYR A 348 27.58 -10.34 14.45
N PHE A 349 27.06 -9.64 13.45
CA PHE A 349 27.85 -8.96 12.44
C PHE A 349 28.82 -7.92 13.04
N ILE A 350 28.36 -7.13 14.01
CA ILE A 350 29.21 -6.21 14.79
C ILE A 350 30.36 -6.98 15.45
N LYS A 351 30.07 -8.11 16.13
CA LYS A 351 31.09 -8.95 16.77
C LYS A 351 32.08 -9.52 15.77
N GLU A 352 31.62 -9.99 14.61
CA GLU A 352 32.47 -10.54 13.55
C GLU A 352 33.43 -9.47 13.00
N LYS A 353 32.98 -8.21 12.93
CA LYS A 353 33.77 -7.08 12.39
C LYS A 353 34.46 -6.24 13.47
N GLU A 354 34.66 -6.77 14.67
CA GLU A 354 35.23 -6.03 15.81
C GLU A 354 36.58 -5.36 15.48
N ASN A 355 37.46 -6.01 14.74
CA ASN A 355 38.75 -5.43 14.34
C ASN A 355 38.59 -4.17 13.47
N PHE A 356 37.64 -4.20 12.52
CA PHE A 356 37.31 -3.06 11.68
C PHE A 356 36.64 -1.94 12.48
N ILE A 357 35.76 -2.28 13.42
CA ILE A 357 35.13 -1.32 14.35
C ILE A 357 36.19 -0.60 15.18
N GLN A 358 37.15 -1.34 15.74
CA GLN A 358 38.25 -0.75 16.53
C GLN A 358 39.14 0.14 15.66
N TYR A 359 39.35 -0.22 14.39
CA TYR A 359 40.04 0.64 13.43
C TYR A 359 39.30 1.96 13.19
N LEU A 360 37.99 1.93 12.95
CA LEU A 360 37.17 3.14 12.77
C LEU A 360 37.12 4.00 14.04
N LYS A 361 37.06 3.39 15.23
CA LYS A 361 37.15 4.14 16.50
C LYS A 361 38.46 4.92 16.62
N ARG A 362 39.59 4.35 16.18
CA ARG A 362 40.89 5.06 16.13
C ARG A 362 40.90 6.22 15.12
N LYS A 363 40.03 6.19 14.11
CA LYS A 363 39.78 7.28 13.17
C LYS A 363 38.70 8.27 13.67
N ASN A 364 38.34 8.21 14.96
CA ASN A 364 37.38 9.10 15.62
C ASN A 364 35.91 8.97 15.15
N PHE A 365 35.52 7.81 14.60
CA PHE A 365 34.11 7.49 14.39
C PHE A 365 33.45 7.03 15.70
N THR A 366 32.26 7.55 15.98
CA THR A 366 31.40 7.14 17.10
C THR A 366 30.70 5.83 16.79
N THR A 367 30.21 5.12 17.83
CA THR A 367 29.46 3.87 17.65
C THR A 367 28.26 4.02 16.69
N ARG A 368 27.54 5.15 16.78
CA ARG A 368 26.42 5.45 15.88
C ARG A 368 26.88 5.56 14.42
N GLU A 369 27.97 6.29 14.16
CA GLU A 369 28.51 6.46 12.81
C GLU A 369 29.06 5.14 12.26
N ILE A 370 29.68 4.32 13.12
CA ILE A 370 30.17 2.99 12.76
C ILE A 370 29.03 2.07 12.35
N ASN A 371 27.91 2.06 13.09
CA ASN A 371 26.74 1.26 12.73
C ASN A 371 26.18 1.67 11.36
N ILE A 372 26.15 2.97 11.05
CA ILE A 372 25.75 3.49 9.74
C ILE A 372 26.71 2.97 8.65
N ILE A 373 28.03 3.05 8.87
CA ILE A 373 29.03 2.55 7.92
C ILE A 373 28.86 1.05 7.68
N LEU A 374 28.68 0.25 8.74
CA LEU A 374 28.45 -1.18 8.65
C LEU A 374 27.16 -1.50 7.87
N ASN A 375 26.08 -0.77 8.14
CA ASN A 375 24.82 -0.93 7.40
C ASN A 375 24.98 -0.63 5.90
N ILE A 376 25.70 0.44 5.55
CA ILE A 376 25.98 0.78 4.14
C ILE A 376 26.84 -0.30 3.46
N LEU A 377 27.84 -0.84 4.16
CA LEU A 377 28.70 -1.92 3.64
C LEU A 377 27.95 -3.25 3.51
N SER A 378 26.91 -3.47 4.32
CA SER A 378 25.97 -4.58 4.18
C SER A 378 24.82 -4.28 3.20
N GLU A 379 25.00 -3.30 2.31
CA GLU A 379 24.01 -2.89 1.29
C GLU A 379 22.66 -2.46 1.86
N ASN A 380 22.69 -1.82 3.03
CA ASN A 380 21.52 -1.28 3.73
C ASN A 380 20.54 -2.36 4.25
N ARG A 381 21.02 -3.60 4.46
CA ARG A 381 20.24 -4.73 5.01
C ARG A 381 19.56 -4.43 6.35
N TYR A 382 20.09 -3.53 7.15
CA TYR A 382 19.63 -3.27 8.53
C TYR A 382 18.87 -1.94 8.67
N ASN A 383 18.24 -1.44 7.60
CA ASN A 383 17.49 -0.19 7.62
C ASN A 383 16.29 -0.19 8.57
N SER A 384 15.62 -1.35 8.69
CA SER A 384 14.49 -1.58 9.59
C SER A 384 14.87 -1.47 11.08
N LEU A 385 16.16 -1.43 11.41
CA LEU A 385 16.67 -1.16 12.77
C LEU A 385 16.88 0.34 13.05
N ASP A 386 16.26 1.25 12.28
CA ASP A 386 16.43 2.70 12.34
C ASP A 386 17.88 3.19 12.15
N ILE A 387 18.69 2.39 11.46
CA ILE A 387 20.06 2.76 11.11
C ILE A 387 20.04 3.51 9.78
N LYS A 388 20.54 4.75 9.80
CA LYS A 388 20.62 5.58 8.59
C LYS A 388 21.38 4.86 7.46
N SER A 389 20.97 5.16 6.24
CA SER A 389 21.46 4.50 5.03
C SER A 389 21.78 5.49 3.92
N LEU A 390 22.47 5.00 2.89
CA LEU A 390 22.79 5.78 1.69
C LEU A 390 22.57 4.91 0.46
N ASN A 391 22.02 5.48 -0.63
CA ASN A 391 21.86 4.75 -1.87
C ASN A 391 23.23 4.43 -2.50
N THR A 392 23.57 3.15 -2.55
CA THR A 392 24.81 2.64 -3.15
C THR A 392 24.57 1.88 -4.47
N ALA A 393 23.41 2.02 -5.11
CA ALA A 393 23.05 1.28 -6.33
C ALA A 393 24.06 1.45 -7.48
N ARG A 394 24.82 2.55 -7.49
CA ARG A 394 25.94 2.76 -8.41
C ARG A 394 27.26 2.29 -7.79
N ASP A 395 27.99 1.43 -8.49
CA ASP A 395 29.29 0.91 -8.04
C ASP A 395 30.32 1.99 -7.69
N ILE A 396 30.32 3.09 -8.43
CA ILE A 396 31.20 4.23 -8.13
C ILE A 396 30.90 4.88 -6.77
N TYR A 397 29.65 4.81 -6.28
CA TYR A 397 29.29 5.34 -4.97
C TYR A 397 29.73 4.39 -3.86
N PHE A 398 29.53 3.08 -4.04
CA PHE A 398 30.08 2.10 -3.09
C PHE A 398 31.61 2.17 -3.01
N PHE A 399 32.29 2.33 -4.16
CA PHE A 399 33.74 2.56 -4.19
C PHE A 399 34.13 3.80 -3.37
N ARG A 400 33.41 4.91 -3.51
CA ARG A 400 33.65 6.14 -2.75
C ARG A 400 33.38 5.96 -1.26
N ILE A 401 32.34 5.22 -0.87
CA ILE A 401 32.11 4.81 0.53
C ILE A 401 33.35 4.08 1.07
N CYS A 402 33.82 3.05 0.36
CA CYS A 402 35.00 2.29 0.78
C CYS A 402 36.24 3.17 0.93
N TYR A 403 36.39 4.18 0.08
CA TYR A 403 37.48 5.14 0.18
C TYR A 403 37.33 6.11 1.37
N PHE A 404 36.23 6.86 1.41
CA PHE A 404 36.02 7.93 2.37
C PHE A 404 35.92 7.43 3.81
N PHE A 405 35.39 6.22 4.01
CA PHE A 405 35.28 5.58 5.33
C PHE A 405 36.47 4.67 5.67
N HIS A 406 37.62 4.84 5.00
CA HIS A 406 38.87 4.12 5.30
C HIS A 406 38.78 2.59 5.22
N VAL A 407 37.83 2.03 4.47
CA VAL A 407 37.69 0.57 4.31
C VAL A 407 38.91 -0.01 3.58
N PHE A 408 39.37 0.64 2.51
CA PHE A 408 40.59 0.23 1.82
C PHE A 408 41.83 0.34 2.71
N ASP A 409 41.88 1.33 3.59
CA ASP A 409 43.03 1.55 4.49
C ASP A 409 43.06 0.46 5.56
N TYR A 410 41.91 0.08 6.12
CA TYR A 410 41.82 -1.05 7.05
C TYR A 410 42.41 -2.33 6.44
N PHE A 411 41.96 -2.70 5.24
CA PHE A 411 42.43 -3.93 4.61
C PHE A 411 43.91 -3.86 4.21
N THR A 412 44.42 -2.68 3.85
CA THR A 412 45.85 -2.50 3.54
C THR A 412 46.71 -2.54 4.81
N GLU A 413 46.33 -1.77 5.84
CA GLU A 413 47.14 -1.51 7.03
C GLU A 413 47.04 -2.62 8.08
N VAL A 414 45.86 -3.25 8.20
CA VAL A 414 45.57 -4.26 9.23
C VAL A 414 45.61 -5.67 8.66
N GLU A 415 44.95 -5.90 7.52
CA GLU A 415 44.85 -7.24 6.90
C GLU A 415 45.99 -7.50 5.88
N GLY A 416 46.82 -6.50 5.58
CA GLY A 416 47.97 -6.63 4.67
C GLY A 416 47.61 -6.87 3.21
N ILE A 417 46.40 -6.53 2.78
CA ILE A 417 45.91 -6.74 1.41
C ILE A 417 46.53 -5.71 0.47
N ILE A 418 47.00 -6.20 -0.68
CA ILE A 418 47.45 -5.36 -1.80
C ILE A 418 46.36 -5.39 -2.88
N PHE A 419 45.77 -4.23 -3.16
CA PHE A 419 44.68 -4.06 -4.12
C PHE A 419 45.18 -3.94 -5.59
N ASP A 420 45.89 -4.95 -6.08
CA ASP A 420 46.47 -5.03 -7.42
C ASP A 420 45.71 -5.94 -8.40
N SER A 421 44.69 -6.65 -7.92
CA SER A 421 43.91 -7.62 -8.70
C SER A 421 42.43 -7.56 -8.35
N ILE A 422 41.58 -8.14 -9.18
CA ILE A 422 40.13 -8.24 -8.92
C ILE A 422 39.84 -9.02 -7.63
N VAL A 423 40.64 -10.05 -7.35
CA VAL A 423 40.46 -10.96 -6.20
C VAL A 423 40.73 -10.24 -4.87
N SER A 424 41.64 -9.26 -4.84
CA SER A 424 41.93 -8.54 -3.60
C SER A 424 40.78 -7.65 -3.09
N PHE A 425 39.74 -7.41 -3.89
CA PHE A 425 38.52 -6.71 -3.46
C PHE A 425 37.46 -7.62 -2.83
N GLU A 426 37.61 -8.95 -2.91
CA GLU A 426 36.63 -9.89 -2.37
C GLU A 426 36.32 -9.73 -0.88
N PRO A 427 37.30 -9.48 0.00
CA PRO A 427 37.04 -9.31 1.43
C PRO A 427 36.13 -8.12 1.74
N ILE A 428 36.12 -7.08 0.90
CA ILE A 428 35.22 -5.92 1.04
C ILE A 428 33.79 -6.30 0.66
N ILE A 429 33.63 -7.06 -0.42
CA ILE A 429 32.32 -7.47 -0.93
C ILE A 429 31.64 -8.45 0.04
N LYS A 430 32.44 -9.25 0.77
CA LYS A 430 31.99 -10.16 1.83
C LYS A 430 31.44 -9.47 3.10
N PHE A 431 31.41 -8.13 3.18
CA PHE A 431 30.60 -7.44 4.20
C PHE A 431 29.10 -7.74 4.02
N ASN A 432 28.67 -8.13 2.82
CA ASN A 432 27.40 -8.81 2.57
C ASN A 432 27.68 -10.12 1.83
N SER A 433 27.39 -11.27 2.45
CA SER A 433 27.57 -12.58 1.82
C SER A 433 26.69 -12.79 0.59
N GLN A 434 25.58 -12.04 0.48
CA GLN A 434 24.62 -12.06 -0.62
C GLN A 434 24.87 -10.96 -1.67
N ASN A 435 25.99 -10.25 -1.57
CA ASN A 435 26.30 -9.12 -2.46
C ASN A 435 26.34 -9.57 -3.94
N LYS A 436 25.49 -8.96 -4.78
CA LYS A 436 25.36 -9.25 -6.22
C LYS A 436 26.25 -8.36 -7.11
N ARG A 437 27.13 -7.51 -6.56
CA ARG A 437 27.99 -6.62 -7.35
C ARG A 437 29.05 -7.40 -8.12
N GLU A 438 28.83 -7.55 -9.42
CA GLU A 438 29.74 -8.26 -10.33
C GLU A 438 30.95 -7.41 -10.78
N ASN A 439 30.91 -6.09 -10.64
CA ASN A 439 31.87 -5.21 -11.33
C ASN A 439 33.16 -4.89 -10.55
N LYS A 440 33.79 -5.92 -9.98
CA LYS A 440 35.10 -5.82 -9.30
C LYS A 440 36.20 -5.24 -10.20
N GLN A 441 36.05 -5.37 -11.52
CA GLN A 441 36.97 -4.81 -12.51
C GLN A 441 36.96 -3.27 -12.51
N GLN A 442 35.81 -2.63 -12.27
CA GLN A 442 35.74 -1.17 -12.15
C GLN A 442 36.40 -0.67 -10.86
N PHE A 443 36.34 -1.45 -9.77
CA PHE A 443 37.03 -1.13 -8.51
C PHE A 443 38.53 -1.11 -8.69
N LEU A 444 39.09 -2.12 -9.36
CA LEU A 444 40.51 -2.17 -9.69
C LEU A 444 40.95 -0.97 -10.54
N LYS A 445 40.18 -0.65 -11.60
CA LYS A 445 40.45 0.52 -12.46
C LYS A 445 40.45 1.83 -11.69
N ASN A 446 39.46 2.03 -10.82
CA ASN A 446 39.34 3.24 -10.01
C ASN A 446 40.46 3.34 -8.96
N TYR A 447 40.81 2.21 -8.32
CA TYR A 447 41.83 2.15 -7.27
C TYR A 447 43.24 2.43 -7.81
N ILE A 448 43.62 1.81 -8.93
CA ILE A 448 44.92 2.06 -9.58
C ILE A 448 45.06 3.54 -9.97
N ASN A 449 43.97 4.15 -10.42
CA ASN A 449 43.96 5.53 -10.89
C ASN A 449 43.61 6.56 -9.82
N ILE A 450 43.56 6.18 -8.54
CA ILE A 450 43.11 7.06 -7.45
C ILE A 450 43.97 8.31 -7.25
N ASN A 451 45.20 8.27 -7.75
CA ASN A 451 46.16 9.38 -7.71
C ASN A 451 46.35 10.06 -9.08
N ASN A 452 45.57 9.69 -10.10
CA ASN A 452 45.69 10.21 -11.47
C ASN A 452 44.39 10.89 -11.92
N SER A 453 44.28 12.18 -11.64
CA SER A 453 43.06 12.97 -11.93
C SER A 453 42.77 13.14 -13.43
N GLU A 454 43.74 12.89 -14.29
CA GLU A 454 43.60 13.00 -15.75
C GLU A 454 43.10 11.69 -16.39
N HIS A 455 43.15 10.57 -15.65
CA HIS A 455 42.69 9.29 -16.17
C HIS A 455 41.16 9.22 -16.22
N LYS A 456 40.61 8.60 -17.28
CA LYS A 456 39.14 8.45 -17.46
C LYS A 456 38.44 7.69 -16.32
N ASP A 457 39.18 6.80 -15.65
CA ASP A 457 38.70 5.98 -14.53
C ASP A 457 39.00 6.61 -13.16
N TYR A 458 39.36 7.90 -13.10
CA TYR A 458 39.55 8.62 -11.85
C TYR A 458 38.23 8.71 -11.05
N PRO A 459 38.18 8.25 -9.79
CA PRO A 459 36.91 8.14 -9.07
C PRO A 459 36.33 9.47 -8.56
N PHE A 460 37.10 10.56 -8.54
CA PHE A 460 36.72 11.81 -7.85
C PHE A 460 36.56 13.02 -8.79
N THR A 461 35.44 13.12 -9.50
CA THR A 461 35.11 14.35 -10.24
C THR A 461 34.57 15.42 -9.30
N LEU A 462 35.14 16.64 -9.30
CA LEU A 462 34.80 17.75 -8.38
C LEU A 462 33.28 17.89 -8.09
N LYS A 463 32.46 18.08 -9.12
CA LYS A 463 31.01 18.28 -8.97
C LYS A 463 30.30 17.09 -8.31
N LYS A 464 30.57 15.86 -8.74
CA LYS A 464 29.88 14.67 -8.22
C LYS A 464 30.42 14.23 -6.86
N THR A 465 31.66 14.57 -6.53
CA THR A 465 32.25 14.24 -5.23
C THR A 465 31.74 15.20 -4.17
N GLU A 466 31.63 16.50 -4.46
CA GLU A 466 31.04 17.47 -3.54
C GLU A 466 29.57 17.17 -3.21
N LEU A 467 28.78 16.81 -4.22
CA LEU A 467 27.39 16.38 -4.01
C LEU A 467 27.32 15.15 -3.08
N PHE A 468 28.18 14.17 -3.32
CA PHE A 468 28.25 12.94 -2.51
C PHE A 468 28.68 13.21 -1.06
N LEU A 469 29.68 14.08 -0.86
CA LEU A 469 30.13 14.48 0.48
C LEU A 469 29.05 15.28 1.23
N SER A 470 28.30 16.13 0.51
CA SER A 470 27.16 16.85 1.08
C SER A 470 26.04 15.91 1.51
N GLU A 471 25.81 14.84 0.74
CA GLU A 471 24.84 13.79 1.08
C GLU A 471 25.25 13.00 2.33
N ILE A 472 26.52 12.67 2.48
CA ILE A 472 27.04 12.05 3.72
C ILE A 472 26.79 12.95 4.93
N GLU A 473 27.10 14.23 4.81
CA GLU A 473 26.97 15.18 5.92
C GLU A 473 25.50 15.42 6.29
N TYR A 474 24.64 15.67 5.30
CA TYR A 474 23.23 15.97 5.52
C TYR A 474 22.41 14.73 5.91
N SER A 475 22.53 13.65 5.14
CA SER A 475 21.70 12.45 5.32
C SER A 475 22.21 11.61 6.48
N LEU A 476 23.53 11.33 6.52
CA LEU A 476 24.10 10.44 7.55
C LEU A 476 24.43 11.19 8.84
N GLY A 477 24.67 12.50 8.79
CA GLY A 477 25.09 13.30 9.95
C GLY A 477 26.54 13.08 10.33
N ILE A 478 27.39 12.66 9.38
CA ILE A 478 28.82 12.39 9.59
C ILE A 478 29.62 13.58 9.08
N SER A 479 30.45 14.17 9.95
CA SER A 479 31.29 15.31 9.59
C SER A 479 32.35 14.94 8.55
N ARG A 480 32.52 15.80 7.53
CA ARG A 480 33.52 15.63 6.46
C ARG A 480 34.95 15.51 6.98
N GLU A 481 35.26 16.12 8.13
CA GLU A 481 36.58 16.12 8.73
C GLU A 481 37.06 14.72 9.16
N LYS A 482 36.12 13.78 9.36
CA LYS A 482 36.41 12.38 9.69
C LYS A 482 36.66 11.51 8.46
N LEU A 483 36.30 12.00 7.28
CA LEU A 483 36.41 11.26 6.03
C LEU A 483 37.83 11.35 5.46
N LYS A 484 38.24 10.33 4.72
CA LYS A 484 39.53 10.32 4.04
C LYS A 484 39.63 11.47 3.02
N ALA A 485 40.66 12.30 3.16
CA ALA A 485 40.93 13.36 2.20
C ALA A 485 41.25 12.78 0.81
N ILE A 486 40.69 13.41 -0.23
CA ILE A 486 41.01 13.08 -1.63
C ILE A 486 42.50 13.41 -1.87
N PRO A 487 43.28 12.58 -2.59
CA PRO A 487 44.69 12.83 -2.80
C PRO A 487 44.87 14.18 -3.53
N GLU A 488 45.73 15.05 -3.00
CA GLU A 488 45.97 16.37 -3.59
C GLU A 488 46.48 16.23 -5.02
N ILE A 489 45.80 16.92 -5.94
CA ILE A 489 46.22 17.02 -7.34
C ILE A 489 47.51 17.84 -7.35
N LYS A 490 48.64 17.23 -7.74
CA LYS A 490 49.85 18.00 -8.07
C LYS A 490 49.50 18.93 -9.23
N LYS A 491 49.28 20.22 -8.94
CA LYS A 491 49.26 21.27 -9.95
C LYS A 491 50.68 21.36 -10.52
N TYR A 492 50.85 20.93 -11.77
CA TYR A 492 52.04 21.26 -12.55
C TYR A 492 51.82 22.57 -13.29
#